data_AF-A0A9E4RYZ7-F1
#
_entry.id   AF-A0A9E4RYZ7-F1
#
_cell.length_a   1.000
_cell.length_b   1.000
_cell.length_c   1.000
_cell.angle_alpha   90.00
_cell.angle_beta   90.00
_cell.angle_gamma   90.00
#
_symmetry.space_group_name_H-M   'P 1'
#
loop_
_entity.id
_entity.type
_entity.pdbx_description
1 polymer ?
#
loop_
_entity_poly.entity_id
_entity_poly.type
_entity_poly.pdbx_seq_one_letter_code
_entity_poly.pdbx_strand_id
1 'polypeptide(L)'
;MRDLTWRERAERGQAMVIIAGAFIGLAAFIGLAVDAGILFANVGHLRRATDAAALAAANQFREGWDPSDLSAEALEMLELNNISGGTATAWVCDLSNNPGLPFFLANHDPALCPGGTYPLDTSFGPPRKVVRVEARMSVNFAFLPVIGFNSTVIGAIAESEAASIDMVLALDVSNSMSIDLCYDGEDNDGDVLTTVDECSETTGPGTEGHDGTFDDDVNLCVAETLSTAGYPSAARLINPNTCHPFEAVRDAAHRLVDRMYFPYDRLSIVTFGRLPTV
;
A
#
# COMPACT_ATOMS: atom_id res chain seq x y z
N MET A 1 -8.29 42.26 86.11
CA MET A 1 -9.39 41.56 85.44
C MET A 1 -9.84 42.39 84.23
N ARG A 2 -9.03 42.40 83.16
CA ARG A 2 -9.25 43.10 81.87
C ARG A 2 -8.04 42.70 81.02
N ASP A 3 -8.27 42.04 79.87
CA ASP A 3 -7.37 41.89 78.70
C ASP A 3 -7.59 40.61 77.87
N LEU A 4 -8.56 39.74 78.19
CA LEU A 4 -8.81 38.52 77.40
C LEU A 4 -9.66 38.73 76.13
N THR A 5 -10.27 39.89 75.91
CA THR A 5 -11.28 40.07 74.84
C THR A 5 -10.70 40.42 73.45
N TRP A 6 -9.45 40.87 73.36
CA TRP A 6 -8.82 41.24 72.08
C TRP A 6 -8.21 40.04 71.34
N ARG A 7 -7.71 39.04 72.08
CA ARG A 7 -7.17 37.78 71.50
C ARG A 7 -8.26 36.94 70.83
N GLU A 8 -9.42 36.77 71.44
CA GLU A 8 -10.51 35.96 70.87
C GLU A 8 -11.09 36.53 69.56
N ARG A 9 -11.10 37.87 69.39
CA ARG A 9 -11.54 38.48 68.12
C ARG A 9 -10.46 38.37 67.03
N ALA A 10 -9.18 38.45 67.38
CA ALA A 10 -8.08 38.28 66.45
C ALA A 10 -8.00 36.84 65.92
N GLU A 11 -8.23 35.83 66.76
CA GLU A 11 -8.20 34.42 66.34
C GLU A 11 -9.37 34.02 65.41
N ARG A 12 -10.56 34.61 65.60
CA ARG A 12 -11.71 34.38 64.70
C ARG A 12 -11.49 34.92 63.28
N GLY A 13 -10.80 36.06 63.15
CA GLY A 13 -10.45 36.64 61.85
C GLY A 13 -9.38 35.82 61.12
N GLN A 14 -8.36 35.37 61.83
CA GLN A 14 -7.29 34.55 61.26
C GLN A 14 -7.79 33.16 60.84
N ALA A 15 -8.65 32.52 61.64
CA ALA A 15 -9.22 31.21 61.30
C ALA A 15 -10.01 31.26 59.98
N MET A 16 -10.78 32.33 59.74
CA MET A 16 -11.54 32.50 58.50
C MET A 16 -10.61 32.60 57.27
N VAL A 17 -9.50 33.34 57.38
CA VAL A 17 -8.52 33.50 56.28
C VAL A 17 -7.81 32.17 55.98
N ILE A 18 -7.42 31.42 57.01
CA ILE A 18 -6.76 30.12 56.84
C ILE A 18 -7.71 29.12 56.17
N ILE A 19 -8.98 29.07 56.61
CA ILE A 19 -9.98 28.16 56.02
C ILE A 19 -10.25 28.53 54.56
N ALA A 20 -10.41 29.83 54.25
CA ALA A 20 -10.59 30.28 52.87
C ALA A 20 -9.38 29.93 51.99
N GLY A 21 -8.17 30.12 52.49
CA GLY A 21 -6.94 29.73 51.79
C GLY A 21 -6.84 28.21 51.58
N ALA A 22 -7.25 27.41 52.55
CA ALA A 22 -7.27 25.95 52.44
C ALA A 22 -8.25 25.46 51.37
N PHE A 23 -9.43 26.08 51.23
CA PHE A 23 -10.38 25.77 50.16
C PHE A 23 -9.83 26.10 48.78
N ILE A 24 -9.18 27.26 48.62
CA ILE A 24 -8.52 27.64 47.35
C ILE A 24 -7.41 26.64 47.02
N GLY A 25 -6.59 26.26 48.01
CA GLY A 25 -5.55 25.26 47.84
C GLY A 25 -6.10 23.91 47.40
N LEU A 26 -7.13 23.41 48.08
CA LEU A 26 -7.79 22.14 47.73
C LEU A 26 -8.39 22.19 46.31
N ALA A 27 -9.07 23.28 45.95
CA ALA A 27 -9.64 23.47 44.62
C ALA A 27 -8.55 23.48 43.54
N ALA A 28 -7.40 24.11 43.79
CA ALA A 28 -6.26 24.12 42.88
C ALA A 28 -5.68 22.71 42.66
N PHE A 29 -5.55 21.91 43.73
CA PHE A 29 -5.09 20.52 43.61
C PHE A 29 -6.07 19.63 42.85
N ILE A 30 -7.37 19.76 43.10
CA ILE A 30 -8.40 19.03 42.35
C ILE A 30 -8.35 19.43 40.87
N GLY A 31 -8.24 20.73 40.58
CA GLY A 31 -8.15 21.23 39.21
C GLY A 31 -6.96 20.64 38.45
N LEU A 32 -5.77 20.64 39.09
CA LEU A 32 -4.56 20.05 38.51
C LEU A 32 -4.74 18.54 38.25
N ALA A 33 -5.37 17.81 39.16
CA ALA A 33 -5.63 16.38 38.99
C ALA A 33 -6.59 16.10 37.82
N VAL A 34 -7.64 16.92 37.65
CA VAL A 34 -8.58 16.79 36.53
C VAL A 34 -7.89 17.07 35.20
N ASP A 35 -7.09 18.13 35.11
CA ASP A 35 -6.36 18.48 33.88
C ASP A 35 -5.32 17.41 33.50
N ALA A 36 -4.61 16.86 34.48
CA ALA A 36 -3.73 15.72 34.25
C ALA A 36 -4.52 14.52 33.70
N GLY A 37 -5.70 14.24 34.25
CA GLY A 37 -6.59 13.18 33.76
C GLY A 37 -7.01 13.40 32.30
N ILE A 38 -7.42 14.63 31.95
CA ILE A 38 -7.78 15.00 30.57
C ILE A 38 -6.58 14.79 29.63
N LEU A 39 -5.40 15.23 30.04
CA LEU A 39 -4.17 15.10 29.24
C LEU A 39 -3.85 13.62 28.96
N PHE A 40 -3.82 12.77 30.00
CA PHE A 40 -3.49 11.35 29.84
C PHE A 40 -4.54 10.59 29.00
N ALA A 41 -5.83 10.91 29.17
CA ALA A 41 -6.88 10.33 28.35
C ALA A 41 -6.70 10.68 26.85
N ASN A 42 -6.38 11.94 26.55
CA ASN A 42 -6.15 12.41 25.19
C ASN A 42 -4.87 11.81 24.57
N VAL A 43 -3.79 11.65 25.35
CA VAL A 43 -2.57 10.98 24.88
C VAL A 43 -2.86 9.52 24.50
N GLY A 44 -3.62 8.80 25.33
CA GLY A 44 -4.02 7.43 25.02
C GLY A 44 -4.92 7.32 23.80
N HIS A 45 -5.82 8.30 23.61
CA HIS A 45 -6.68 8.37 22.43
C HIS A 45 -5.90 8.65 21.15
N LEU A 46 -5.03 9.68 21.15
CA LEU A 46 -4.18 10.03 20.02
C LEU A 46 -3.28 8.87 19.60
N ARG A 47 -2.67 8.17 20.55
CA ARG A 47 -1.79 7.05 20.24
C ARG A 47 -2.50 5.93 19.48
N ARG A 48 -3.69 5.51 19.94
CA ARG A 48 -4.49 4.47 19.26
C ARG A 48 -4.95 4.92 17.87
N ALA A 49 -5.33 6.19 17.72
CA ALA A 49 -5.68 6.74 16.42
C ALA A 49 -4.47 6.80 15.46
N THR A 50 -3.28 7.12 15.99
CA THR A 50 -2.03 7.16 15.21
C THR A 50 -1.60 5.76 14.77
N ASP A 51 -1.76 4.76 15.63
CA ASP A 51 -1.52 3.34 15.27
C ASP A 51 -2.43 2.89 14.12
N ALA A 52 -3.72 3.26 14.16
CA ALA A 52 -4.67 2.99 13.08
C ALA A 52 -4.31 3.75 11.79
N ALA A 53 -3.94 5.02 11.91
CA ALA A 53 -3.53 5.85 10.77
C ALA A 53 -2.25 5.32 10.11
N ALA A 54 -1.26 4.88 10.89
CA ALA A 54 -0.05 4.25 10.35
C ALA A 54 -0.36 2.96 9.58
N LEU A 55 -1.27 2.12 10.09
CA LEU A 55 -1.70 0.91 9.40
C LEU A 55 -2.42 1.21 8.09
N ALA A 56 -3.31 2.19 8.07
CA ALA A 56 -4.00 2.61 6.84
C ALA A 56 -3.01 3.17 5.81
N ALA A 57 -2.12 4.08 6.22
CA ALA A 57 -1.09 4.64 5.35
C ALA A 57 -0.15 3.56 4.80
N ALA A 58 0.25 2.57 5.61
CA ALA A 58 1.05 1.45 5.13
C ALA A 58 0.32 0.65 4.03
N ASN A 59 -0.99 0.40 4.19
CA ASN A 59 -1.77 -0.29 3.16
C ASN A 59 -1.83 0.48 1.83
N GLN A 60 -1.96 1.81 1.86
CA GLN A 60 -1.92 2.63 0.65
C GLN A 60 -0.53 2.71 0.03
N PHE A 61 0.53 2.67 0.86
CA PHE A 61 1.91 2.61 0.36
C PHE A 61 2.18 1.36 -0.48
N ARG A 62 1.44 0.26 -0.24
CA ARG A 62 1.49 -0.93 -1.11
C ARG A 62 1.06 -0.64 -2.55
N GLU A 63 0.17 0.33 -2.76
CA GLU A 63 -0.40 0.70 -4.06
C GLU A 63 0.43 1.78 -4.77
N GLY A 64 1.58 2.18 -4.20
CA GLY A 64 2.48 3.17 -4.79
C GLY A 64 2.03 4.62 -4.60
N TRP A 65 1.22 4.90 -3.57
CA TRP A 65 0.82 6.26 -3.22
C TRP A 65 2.02 7.10 -2.75
N ASP A 66 2.00 8.38 -3.12
CA ASP A 66 3.02 9.34 -2.73
C ASP A 66 2.86 9.72 -1.24
N PRO A 67 3.93 10.10 -0.52
CA PRO A 67 3.87 10.45 0.90
C PRO A 67 2.89 11.58 1.25
N SER A 68 2.60 12.49 0.32
CA SER A 68 1.54 13.48 0.49
C SER A 68 0.16 12.83 0.61
N ASP A 69 -0.13 11.85 -0.24
CA ASP A 69 -1.40 11.13 -0.23
C ASP A 69 -1.48 10.22 0.99
N LEU A 70 -0.37 9.59 1.38
CA LEU A 70 -0.27 8.86 2.64
C LEU A 70 -0.55 9.74 3.86
N SER A 71 -0.09 11.00 3.82
CA SER A 71 -0.36 11.96 4.89
C SER A 71 -1.82 12.40 4.93
N ALA A 72 -2.47 12.51 3.77
CA ALA A 72 -3.89 12.78 3.66
C ALA A 72 -4.73 11.61 4.19
N GLU A 73 -4.41 10.37 3.79
CA GLU A 73 -5.03 9.15 4.33
C GLU A 73 -4.88 9.07 5.85
N ALA A 74 -3.67 9.32 6.36
CA ALA A 74 -3.43 9.33 7.80
C ALA A 74 -4.27 10.38 8.52
N LEU A 75 -4.46 11.57 7.91
CA LEU A 75 -5.32 12.61 8.46
C LEU A 75 -6.80 12.19 8.47
N GLU A 76 -7.30 11.61 7.38
CA GLU A 76 -8.67 11.07 7.31
C GLU A 76 -8.92 10.02 8.41
N MET A 77 -7.94 9.15 8.65
CA MET A 77 -8.02 8.15 9.73
C MET A 77 -8.01 8.78 11.13
N LEU A 78 -7.31 9.91 11.35
CA LEU A 78 -7.41 10.65 12.61
C LEU A 78 -8.81 11.29 12.77
N GLU A 79 -9.37 11.85 11.70
CA GLU A 79 -10.70 12.44 11.72
C GLU A 79 -11.79 11.39 12.02
N LEU A 80 -11.68 10.19 11.43
CA LEU A 80 -12.54 9.04 11.75
C LEU A 80 -12.45 8.62 13.22
N ASN A 81 -11.30 8.87 13.87
CA ASN A 81 -11.11 8.66 15.30
C ASN A 81 -11.55 9.86 16.16
N ASN A 82 -12.33 10.79 15.61
CA ASN A 82 -12.79 12.03 16.26
C ASN A 82 -11.66 12.97 16.70
N ILE A 83 -10.53 12.97 15.98
CA ILE A 83 -9.44 13.92 16.20
C ILE A 83 -9.54 15.02 15.14
N SER A 84 -10.50 15.93 15.33
CA SER A 84 -10.70 17.07 14.44
C SER A 84 -9.69 18.18 14.76
N GLY A 85 -8.96 18.67 13.76
CA GLY A 85 -7.95 19.74 13.93
C GLY A 85 -6.57 19.25 14.37
N GLY A 86 -6.32 17.93 14.27
CA GLY A 86 -4.99 17.38 14.33
C GLY A 86 -4.21 17.59 13.03
N THR A 87 -2.92 17.27 13.05
CA THR A 87 -2.08 17.16 11.85
C THR A 87 -1.51 15.75 11.79
N ALA A 88 -1.42 15.18 10.59
CA ALA A 88 -0.77 13.90 10.34
C ALA A 88 0.29 14.10 9.26
N THR A 89 1.48 13.54 9.48
CA THR A 89 2.55 13.52 8.48
C THR A 89 3.06 12.10 8.35
N ALA A 90 3.09 11.60 7.11
CA ALA A 90 3.64 10.29 6.78
C ALA A 90 5.08 10.44 6.32
N TRP A 91 5.93 9.55 6.82
CA TRP A 91 7.35 9.46 6.51
C TRP A 91 7.64 8.06 5.96
N VAL A 92 8.45 8.00 4.92
CA VAL A 92 8.80 6.75 4.23
C VAL A 92 10.31 6.69 4.01
N CYS A 93 10.80 5.48 3.75
CA CYS A 93 12.14 5.33 3.21
C CYS A 93 12.13 5.67 1.72
N ASP A 94 12.61 6.85 1.37
CA ASP A 94 12.84 7.22 -0.03
C ASP A 94 13.99 6.40 -0.66
N LEU A 95 13.69 5.69 -1.75
CA LEU A 95 14.62 4.91 -2.58
C LEU A 95 14.90 5.60 -3.94
N SER A 96 14.53 6.86 -4.11
CA SER A 96 14.56 7.69 -5.32
C SER A 96 15.90 7.86 -6.06
N ASN A 97 17.01 7.35 -5.53
CA ASN A 97 18.21 7.16 -6.35
C ASN A 97 18.03 6.00 -7.37
N ASN A 98 16.88 5.32 -7.37
CA ASN A 98 16.47 4.35 -8.39
C ASN A 98 15.84 5.08 -9.60
N PRO A 99 16.34 4.89 -10.84
CA PRO A 99 15.78 5.54 -12.02
C PRO A 99 14.28 5.23 -12.20
N GLY A 100 13.46 6.28 -12.33
CA GLY A 100 12.02 6.18 -12.59
C GLY A 100 11.11 6.31 -11.36
N LEU A 101 11.66 6.47 -10.15
CA LEU A 101 10.86 6.73 -8.95
C LEU A 101 10.72 8.24 -8.63
N PRO A 102 9.56 8.68 -8.10
CA PRO A 102 9.38 10.02 -7.56
C PRO A 102 10.31 10.30 -6.37
N PHE A 103 10.76 11.56 -6.25
CA PHE A 103 11.74 12.00 -5.25
C PHE A 103 11.05 12.61 -4.03
N PHE A 104 11.26 12.04 -2.84
CA PHE A 104 10.49 12.36 -1.62
C PHE A 104 11.36 12.97 -0.51
N LEU A 105 12.22 13.93 -0.86
CA LEU A 105 13.14 14.58 0.09
C LEU A 105 12.47 15.10 1.37
N ALA A 106 11.25 15.64 1.28
CA ALA A 106 10.56 16.26 2.41
C ALA A 106 10.01 15.23 3.41
N ASN A 107 9.78 13.99 2.98
CA ASN A 107 9.15 12.92 3.75
C ASN A 107 10.05 11.68 3.88
N HIS A 108 11.34 11.82 3.53
CA HIS A 108 12.34 10.78 3.69
C HIS A 108 12.81 10.69 5.13
N ASP A 109 12.67 9.52 5.74
CA ASP A 109 13.30 9.21 7.01
C ASP A 109 14.35 8.09 6.85
N PRO A 110 15.66 8.40 6.98
CA PRO A 110 16.73 7.42 6.88
C PRO A 110 16.62 6.28 7.90
N ALA A 111 15.97 6.49 9.05
CA ALA A 111 15.80 5.45 10.07
C ALA A 111 14.88 4.31 9.61
N LEU A 112 14.05 4.55 8.60
CA LEU A 112 13.15 3.55 8.00
C LEU A 112 13.84 2.72 6.91
N CYS A 113 15.07 3.04 6.52
CA CYS A 113 15.79 2.42 5.41
C CYS A 113 16.77 1.34 5.88
N PRO A 114 16.43 0.03 5.79
CA PRO A 114 17.40 -1.04 6.01
C PRO A 114 18.42 -1.03 4.87
N GLY A 115 19.70 -0.75 5.15
CA GLY A 115 20.75 -0.68 4.12
C GLY A 115 20.90 0.67 3.42
N GLY A 116 20.24 1.72 3.92
CA GLY A 116 20.45 3.10 3.49
C GLY A 116 19.72 3.49 2.20
N THR A 117 20.27 4.45 1.46
CA THR A 117 19.74 4.96 0.19
C THR A 117 20.21 4.11 -0.99
N TYR A 118 19.45 4.11 -2.10
CA TYR A 118 19.78 3.30 -3.27
C TYR A 118 21.13 3.71 -3.91
N PRO A 119 21.96 2.75 -4.41
CA PRO A 119 21.73 1.30 -4.41
C PRO A 119 21.80 0.71 -3.00
N LEU A 120 20.79 -0.09 -2.67
CA LEU A 120 20.61 -0.64 -1.32
C LEU A 120 21.77 -1.54 -0.94
N ASP A 121 22.36 -1.36 0.24
CA ASP A 121 23.25 -2.37 0.80
C ASP A 121 22.42 -3.56 1.28
N THR A 122 22.34 -4.59 0.44
CA THR A 122 21.59 -5.83 0.70
C THR A 122 22.11 -6.62 1.89
N SER A 123 23.28 -6.28 2.45
CA SER A 123 23.81 -6.89 3.68
C SER A 123 22.94 -6.60 4.90
N PHE A 124 22.14 -5.52 4.86
CA PHE A 124 21.22 -5.12 5.93
C PHE A 124 19.78 -5.62 5.73
N GLY A 125 19.55 -6.42 4.68
CA GLY A 125 18.25 -6.98 4.35
C GLY A 125 17.58 -6.32 3.14
N PRO A 126 16.47 -6.89 2.67
CA PRO A 126 15.69 -6.34 1.56
C PRO A 126 14.96 -5.05 1.98
N PRO A 127 14.58 -4.20 1.01
CA PRO A 127 13.79 -3.00 1.30
C PRO A 127 12.40 -3.40 1.84
N ARG A 128 11.87 -2.60 2.78
CA ARG A 128 10.60 -2.87 3.48
C ARG A 128 9.60 -1.76 3.27
N LYS A 129 8.31 -2.09 3.16
CA LYS A 129 7.23 -1.13 2.96
C LYS A 129 6.77 -0.49 4.29
N VAL A 130 7.69 0.20 4.95
CA VAL A 130 7.43 0.82 6.26
C VAL A 130 7.01 2.28 6.10
N VAL A 131 5.94 2.64 6.80
CA VAL A 131 5.44 4.02 6.91
C VAL A 131 5.42 4.40 8.38
N ARG A 132 6.02 5.55 8.70
CA ARG A 132 5.90 6.19 10.02
C ARG A 132 4.91 7.35 9.92
N VAL A 133 3.92 7.37 10.80
CA VAL A 133 2.99 8.49 10.94
C VAL A 133 3.30 9.25 12.21
N GLU A 134 3.49 10.54 12.08
CA GLU A 134 3.53 11.48 13.20
C GLU A 134 2.25 12.30 13.23
N ALA A 135 1.50 12.16 14.33
CA ALA A 135 0.25 12.87 14.56
C ALA A 135 0.40 13.87 15.71
N ARG A 136 -0.18 15.07 15.57
CA ARG A 136 -0.20 16.10 16.62
C ARG A 136 -1.60 16.69 16.79
N MET A 137 -2.00 16.97 18.03
CA MET A 137 -3.27 17.64 18.33
C MET A 137 -3.17 18.55 19.57
N SER A 138 -4.01 19.58 19.66
CA SER A 138 -4.11 20.44 20.85
C SER A 138 -5.12 19.91 21.85
N VAL A 139 -4.75 19.88 23.12
CA VAL A 139 -5.63 19.54 24.25
C VAL A 139 -5.87 20.79 25.08
N ASN A 140 -7.13 21.14 25.27
CA ASN A 140 -7.54 22.26 26.13
C ASN A 140 -7.67 21.80 27.58
N PHE A 141 -7.17 22.60 28.51
CA PHE A 141 -7.29 22.33 29.93
C PHE A 141 -8.58 22.93 30.50
N ALA A 142 -9.08 22.36 31.60
CA ALA A 142 -10.27 22.83 32.29
C ALA A 142 -9.95 23.83 33.41
N PHE A 143 -8.89 23.62 34.20
CA PHE A 143 -8.58 24.45 35.39
C PHE A 143 -7.31 25.29 35.27
N LEU A 144 -6.30 24.80 34.58
CA LEU A 144 -5.07 25.51 34.22
C LEU A 144 -5.28 26.86 33.48
N PRO A 145 -6.40 27.13 32.77
CA PRO A 145 -6.67 28.46 32.24
C PRO A 145 -6.71 29.56 33.31
N VAL A 146 -7.04 29.21 34.58
CA VAL A 146 -7.06 30.16 35.71
C VAL A 146 -5.70 30.81 35.96
N ILE A 147 -4.62 30.10 35.66
CA ILE A 147 -3.23 30.58 35.80
C ILE A 147 -2.57 30.90 34.45
N GLY A 148 -3.36 30.97 33.37
CA GLY A 148 -2.91 31.41 32.04
C GLY A 148 -2.50 30.29 31.06
N PHE A 149 -2.69 29.02 31.42
CA PHE A 149 -2.39 27.88 30.54
C PHE A 149 -3.69 27.34 29.91
N ASN A 150 -3.99 27.74 28.67
CA ASN A 150 -5.24 27.35 28.01
C ASN A 150 -5.18 25.94 27.39
N SER A 151 -4.05 25.59 26.78
CA SER A 151 -3.90 24.36 26.01
C SER A 151 -2.44 23.93 25.91
N THR A 152 -2.23 22.66 25.56
CA THR A 152 -0.92 22.13 25.17
C THR A 152 -1.04 21.28 23.91
N VAL A 153 0.03 21.21 23.11
CA VAL A 153 0.09 20.31 21.95
C VAL A 153 0.70 18.99 22.39
N ILE A 154 0.03 17.89 22.08
CA ILE A 154 0.53 16.53 22.27
C ILE A 154 0.81 15.90 20.91
N GLY A 155 1.77 14.98 20.88
CA GLY A 155 2.15 14.23 19.69
C GLY A 155 2.21 12.73 19.97
N ALA A 156 1.98 11.95 18.93
CA ALA A 156 2.19 10.51 18.91
C ALA A 156 2.86 10.11 17.60
N ILE A 157 3.64 9.04 17.67
CA ILE A 157 4.34 8.45 16.52
C ILE A 157 4.00 6.97 16.49
N ALA A 158 3.64 6.47 15.32
CA ALA A 158 3.44 5.04 15.08
C ALA A 158 4.12 4.64 13.77
N GLU A 159 4.62 3.41 13.73
CA GLU A 159 5.20 2.80 12.53
C GLU A 159 4.39 1.58 12.16
N SER A 160 4.13 1.41 10.87
CA SER A 160 3.47 0.23 10.34
C SER A 160 4.14 -0.21 9.05
N GLU A 161 4.04 -1.51 8.78
CA GLU A 161 4.63 -2.14 7.61
C GLU A 161 3.52 -2.81 6.80
N ALA A 162 3.53 -2.57 5.49
CA ALA A 162 2.73 -3.34 4.56
C ALA A 162 3.46 -4.62 4.11
N ALA A 163 2.69 -5.65 3.81
CA ALA A 163 3.23 -6.90 3.29
C ALA A 163 3.96 -6.67 1.95
N SER A 164 5.18 -7.22 1.86
CA SER A 164 5.85 -7.42 0.57
C SER A 164 5.23 -8.60 -0.17
N ILE A 165 5.12 -8.50 -1.48
CA ILE A 165 4.62 -9.59 -2.33
C ILE A 165 5.81 -10.26 -3.00
N ASP A 166 5.95 -11.58 -2.79
CA ASP A 166 6.85 -12.45 -3.55
C ASP A 166 6.01 -13.30 -4.50
N MET A 167 6.16 -13.09 -5.80
CA MET A 167 5.39 -13.77 -6.84
C MET A 167 6.27 -14.69 -7.68
N VAL A 168 5.75 -15.89 -8.01
CA VAL A 168 6.35 -16.77 -9.02
C VAL A 168 5.33 -16.94 -10.15
N LEU A 169 5.66 -16.42 -11.32
CA LEU A 169 4.84 -16.54 -12.51
C LEU A 169 5.25 -17.80 -13.28
N ALA A 170 4.36 -18.80 -13.29
CA ALA A 170 4.54 -20.00 -14.10
C ALA A 170 3.90 -19.77 -15.48
N LEU A 171 4.72 -19.76 -16.53
CA LEU A 171 4.28 -19.57 -17.91
C LEU A 171 4.37 -20.89 -18.66
N ASP A 172 3.24 -21.36 -19.17
CA ASP A 172 3.22 -22.43 -20.16
C ASP A 172 3.67 -21.84 -21.50
N VAL A 173 4.74 -22.39 -22.07
CA VAL A 173 5.28 -22.00 -23.39
C VAL A 173 4.91 -23.02 -24.47
N SER A 174 3.97 -23.92 -24.21
CA SER A 174 3.46 -24.86 -25.20
C SER A 174 2.45 -24.22 -26.16
N ASN A 175 2.21 -24.89 -27.28
CA ASN A 175 1.33 -24.41 -28.34
C ASN A 175 -0.13 -24.23 -27.89
N SER A 176 -0.56 -24.83 -26.77
CA SER A 176 -1.93 -24.65 -26.25
C SER A 176 -2.19 -23.22 -25.73
N MET A 177 -1.15 -22.40 -25.57
CA MET A 177 -1.27 -20.99 -25.21
C MET A 177 -1.17 -20.05 -26.41
N SER A 178 -1.05 -20.59 -27.62
CA SER A 178 -1.05 -19.80 -28.85
C SER A 178 -2.47 -19.30 -29.16
N ILE A 179 -2.59 -17.99 -29.39
CA ILE A 179 -3.82 -17.42 -29.91
C ILE A 179 -3.85 -17.65 -31.43
N ASP A 180 -4.98 -18.13 -31.95
CA ASP A 180 -5.30 -18.09 -33.38
C ASP A 180 -4.37 -18.93 -34.29
N LEU A 181 -4.22 -20.22 -33.99
CA LEU A 181 -3.60 -21.19 -34.92
C LEU A 181 -4.62 -22.13 -35.60
N CYS A 182 -5.90 -22.02 -35.25
CA CYS A 182 -6.97 -22.83 -35.83
C CYS A 182 -7.89 -21.90 -36.63
N TYR A 183 -7.61 -21.74 -37.91
CA TYR A 183 -8.55 -21.22 -38.89
C TYR A 183 -8.39 -22.01 -40.19
N ASP A 184 -8.59 -23.32 -40.13
CA ASP A 184 -8.69 -24.14 -41.34
C ASP A 184 -10.12 -24.19 -41.90
N GLY A 185 -11.10 -23.71 -41.12
CA GLY A 185 -12.50 -23.64 -41.52
C GLY A 185 -13.22 -24.99 -41.47
N GLU A 186 -12.68 -26.00 -40.77
CA GLU A 186 -13.29 -27.32 -40.61
C GLU A 186 -13.72 -27.57 -39.15
N ASP A 187 -14.97 -28.00 -38.96
CA ASP A 187 -15.54 -28.45 -37.67
C ASP A 187 -15.03 -29.87 -37.38
N ASN A 188 -14.05 -29.98 -36.47
CA ASN A 188 -13.28 -31.20 -36.22
C ASN A 188 -13.57 -31.87 -34.86
N ASP A 189 -14.39 -31.28 -34.00
CA ASP A 189 -14.88 -31.88 -32.76
C ASP A 189 -16.34 -32.35 -32.85
N GLY A 190 -17.06 -31.96 -33.91
CA GLY A 190 -18.36 -32.51 -34.29
C GLY A 190 -19.48 -32.14 -33.33
N ASP A 191 -19.32 -31.05 -32.56
CA ASP A 191 -20.32 -30.57 -31.60
C ASP A 191 -21.19 -29.45 -32.18
N VAL A 192 -22.18 -29.86 -32.97
CA VAL A 192 -23.32 -29.05 -33.44
C VAL A 192 -23.01 -28.11 -34.63
N LEU A 193 -23.99 -28.09 -35.54
CA LEU A 193 -24.13 -27.36 -36.81
C LEU A 193 -24.08 -25.81 -36.74
N THR A 194 -23.27 -25.19 -35.89
CA THR A 194 -23.13 -23.73 -35.84
C THR A 194 -21.67 -23.29 -35.84
N THR A 195 -21.11 -23.14 -37.05
CA THR A 195 -20.01 -22.30 -37.57
C THR A 195 -19.22 -21.35 -36.66
N VAL A 196 -18.95 -21.69 -35.41
CA VAL A 196 -18.03 -20.96 -34.54
C VAL A 196 -17.06 -21.98 -34.00
N ASP A 197 -15.87 -21.95 -34.59
CA ASP A 197 -14.70 -22.78 -34.32
C ASP A 197 -14.26 -22.61 -32.85
N GLU A 198 -14.38 -23.68 -32.06
CA GLU A 198 -13.78 -23.78 -30.74
C GLU A 198 -12.68 -24.86 -30.81
N CYS A 199 -11.44 -24.47 -30.51
CA CYS A 199 -10.30 -25.39 -30.55
C CYS A 199 -10.60 -26.65 -29.71
N SER A 200 -10.56 -27.84 -30.33
CA SER A 200 -10.77 -29.11 -29.62
C SER A 200 -9.93 -29.21 -28.34
N GLU A 201 -10.60 -29.17 -27.19
CA GLU A 201 -9.99 -29.46 -25.87
C GLU A 201 -9.82 -30.98 -25.63
N THR A 202 -10.39 -31.83 -26.50
CA THR A 202 -10.52 -33.28 -26.23
C THR A 202 -9.45 -34.14 -26.91
N THR A 203 -8.77 -33.59 -27.91
CA THR A 203 -7.59 -34.20 -28.49
C THR A 203 -6.37 -33.42 -28.02
N GLY A 204 -5.77 -33.88 -26.92
CA GLY A 204 -4.35 -33.59 -26.68
C GLY A 204 -3.53 -33.84 -27.96
N PRO A 205 -2.35 -33.22 -28.09
CA PRO A 205 -1.65 -33.13 -29.37
C PRO A 205 -1.40 -34.53 -29.93
N GLY A 206 -2.14 -34.87 -30.98
CA GLY A 206 -2.00 -36.08 -31.78
C GLY A 206 -3.16 -37.05 -31.68
N THR A 207 -3.99 -37.09 -32.73
CA THR A 207 -4.16 -38.30 -33.55
C THR A 207 -4.79 -37.92 -34.89
N GLU A 208 -4.12 -37.08 -35.67
CA GLU A 208 -4.34 -37.05 -37.11
C GLU A 208 -3.04 -37.51 -37.77
N GLY A 209 -3.15 -38.52 -38.64
CA GLY A 209 -2.05 -39.32 -39.15
C GLY A 209 -1.17 -38.62 -40.19
N HIS A 210 -0.65 -37.43 -39.87
CA HIS A 210 0.37 -36.77 -40.67
C HIS A 210 1.69 -36.70 -39.91
N ASP A 211 2.75 -37.10 -40.62
CA ASP A 211 4.18 -37.13 -40.26
C ASP A 211 4.76 -35.72 -40.06
N GLY A 212 4.00 -34.84 -39.41
CA GLY A 212 4.35 -33.47 -39.09
C GLY A 212 4.75 -33.36 -37.63
N THR A 213 5.93 -32.85 -37.38
CA THR A 213 6.38 -32.50 -36.04
C THR A 213 5.42 -31.45 -35.47
N PHE A 214 5.08 -31.56 -34.18
CA PHE A 214 4.26 -30.59 -33.43
C PHE A 214 4.78 -29.12 -33.44
N ASP A 215 5.85 -28.83 -34.18
CA ASP A 215 6.39 -27.49 -34.49
C ASP A 215 5.76 -26.88 -35.75
N ASP A 216 4.93 -27.62 -36.48
CA ASP A 216 4.40 -27.20 -37.78
C ASP A 216 3.29 -26.11 -37.69
N ASP A 217 2.76 -25.82 -36.51
CA ASP A 217 1.80 -24.71 -36.31
C ASP A 217 2.49 -23.33 -36.28
N VAL A 218 3.79 -23.28 -35.96
CA VAL A 218 4.61 -22.07 -36.15
C VAL A 218 4.76 -21.79 -37.64
N ASN A 219 4.92 -22.85 -38.44
CA ASN A 219 4.96 -22.73 -39.90
C ASN A 219 3.58 -22.42 -40.50
N LEU A 220 2.45 -22.75 -39.88
CA LEU A 220 1.11 -22.34 -40.34
C LEU A 220 0.88 -20.83 -40.21
N CYS A 221 1.43 -20.22 -39.15
CA CYS A 221 1.51 -18.77 -39.01
C CYS A 221 2.38 -18.12 -40.13
N VAL A 222 3.26 -18.92 -40.76
CA VAL A 222 4.00 -18.55 -41.97
C VAL A 222 3.30 -19.04 -43.26
N ALA A 223 2.47 -20.08 -43.25
CA ALA A 223 1.96 -20.77 -44.45
C ALA A 223 0.56 -20.31 -44.92
N GLU A 224 -0.20 -19.58 -44.08
CA GLU A 224 -1.29 -18.69 -44.54
C GLU A 224 -0.79 -17.64 -45.55
N THR A 225 0.53 -17.47 -45.72
CA THR A 225 1.11 -16.66 -46.81
C THR A 225 1.17 -17.34 -48.17
N LEU A 226 0.83 -18.63 -48.31
CA LEU A 226 1.08 -19.38 -49.56
C LEU A 226 -0.08 -20.21 -50.13
N SER A 227 -1.20 -20.44 -49.43
CA SER A 227 -2.24 -21.37 -49.94
C SER A 227 -3.48 -20.74 -50.57
N THR A 228 -3.76 -19.44 -50.42
CA THR A 228 -4.86 -18.77 -51.16
C THR A 228 -4.40 -18.13 -52.47
N ALA A 229 -3.63 -18.88 -53.27
CA ALA A 229 -3.44 -18.56 -54.69
C ALA A 229 -4.66 -19.06 -55.50
N GLY A 230 -5.80 -18.39 -55.34
CA GLY A 230 -7.03 -18.75 -56.05
C GLY A 230 -8.05 -17.63 -56.32
N TYR A 231 -8.05 -16.51 -55.59
CA TYR A 231 -8.97 -15.40 -55.83
C TYR A 231 -8.30 -14.02 -55.72
N PRO A 232 -8.66 -13.04 -56.58
CA PRO A 232 -7.96 -11.78 -56.69
C PRO A 232 -8.58 -10.70 -55.81
N SER A 233 -8.04 -10.46 -54.61
CA SER A 233 -8.12 -9.15 -53.95
C SER A 233 -7.43 -9.18 -52.59
N ALA A 234 -6.65 -8.12 -52.34
CA ALA A 234 -5.95 -7.85 -51.09
C ALA A 234 -4.70 -8.71 -50.86
N ALA A 235 -3.64 -8.34 -51.59
CA ALA A 235 -2.32 -8.21 -50.98
C ALA A 235 -2.44 -7.24 -49.78
N ARG A 236 -3.00 -7.70 -48.66
CA ARG A 236 -2.79 -7.05 -47.37
C ARG A 236 -1.49 -7.62 -46.86
N LEU A 237 -0.48 -6.76 -46.85
CA LEU A 237 0.83 -6.99 -46.27
C LEU A 237 0.66 -7.52 -44.84
N ILE A 238 0.64 -8.83 -44.65
CA ILE A 238 0.78 -9.43 -43.34
C ILE A 238 2.29 -9.57 -43.14
N ASN A 239 2.82 -8.60 -42.40
CA ASN A 239 4.23 -8.51 -42.02
C ASN A 239 4.61 -9.81 -41.29
N PRO A 240 5.75 -10.47 -41.57
CA PRO A 240 6.23 -11.63 -40.79
C PRO A 240 6.33 -11.38 -39.27
N ASN A 241 6.15 -10.13 -38.83
CA ASN A 241 5.96 -9.71 -37.44
C ASN A 241 4.51 -9.76 -36.92
N THR A 242 3.53 -10.41 -37.55
CA THR A 242 2.14 -10.46 -37.03
C THR A 242 1.81 -11.72 -36.22
N CYS A 243 2.72 -12.69 -36.19
CA CYS A 243 2.56 -13.90 -35.40
C CYS A 243 3.18 -13.73 -34.02
N HIS A 244 2.32 -13.52 -33.03
CA HIS A 244 2.71 -13.38 -31.65
C HIS A 244 1.88 -14.33 -30.77
N PRO A 245 2.19 -15.64 -30.78
CA PRO A 245 1.42 -16.65 -30.06
C PRO A 245 1.35 -16.42 -28.55
N PHE A 246 2.17 -15.50 -28.01
CA PHE A 246 2.16 -15.11 -26.60
C PHE A 246 1.89 -13.61 -26.36
N GLU A 247 1.40 -12.84 -27.35
CA GLU A 247 1.19 -11.39 -27.18
C GLU A 247 0.26 -11.09 -26.02
N ALA A 248 -0.91 -11.75 -25.98
CA ALA A 248 -1.90 -11.53 -24.93
C ALA A 248 -1.39 -11.95 -23.54
N VAL A 249 -0.65 -13.06 -23.47
CA VAL A 249 -0.03 -13.55 -22.21
C VAL A 249 1.06 -12.59 -21.75
N ARG A 250 1.90 -12.11 -22.67
CA ARG A 250 2.95 -11.12 -22.41
C ARG A 250 2.36 -9.79 -21.94
N ASP A 251 1.31 -9.30 -22.60
CA ASP A 251 0.62 -8.07 -22.22
C ASP A 251 -0.05 -8.20 -20.85
N ALA A 252 -0.66 -9.34 -20.56
CA ALA A 252 -1.22 -9.62 -19.23
C ALA A 252 -0.13 -9.68 -18.16
N ALA A 253 1.02 -10.29 -18.46
CA ALA A 253 2.17 -10.32 -17.56
C ALA A 253 2.72 -8.91 -17.32
N HIS A 254 2.86 -8.07 -18.35
CA HIS A 254 3.27 -6.67 -18.19
C HIS A 254 2.30 -5.89 -17.28
N ARG A 255 0.99 -6.00 -17.50
CA ARG A 255 -0.02 -5.34 -16.63
C ARG A 255 0.04 -5.82 -15.18
N LEU A 256 0.45 -7.06 -14.94
CA LEU A 256 0.64 -7.60 -13.59
C LEU A 256 1.89 -7.02 -12.94
N VAL A 257 3.00 -6.98 -13.67
CA VAL A 257 4.27 -6.39 -13.20
C VAL A 257 4.13 -4.90 -12.92
N ASP A 258 3.36 -4.16 -13.73
CA ASP A 258 3.11 -2.73 -13.52
C ASP A 258 2.34 -2.43 -12.22
N ARG A 259 1.66 -3.42 -11.64
CA ARG A 259 1.01 -3.30 -10.32
C ARG A 259 1.93 -3.65 -9.16
N MET A 260 3.12 -4.19 -9.42
CA MET A 260 4.09 -4.47 -8.38
C MET A 260 4.85 -3.20 -8.02
N TYR A 261 5.12 -3.03 -6.72
CA TYR A 261 5.83 -1.86 -6.23
C TYR A 261 7.32 -2.18 -6.03
N PHE A 262 8.09 -2.10 -7.11
CA PHE A 262 9.54 -2.33 -7.10
C PHE A 262 10.29 -1.15 -6.43
N PRO A 263 11.37 -1.37 -5.63
CA PRO A 263 12.07 -2.63 -5.36
C PRO A 263 11.57 -3.44 -4.16
N TYR A 264 10.40 -3.12 -3.61
CA TYR A 264 9.86 -3.78 -2.42
C TYR A 264 9.25 -5.15 -2.71
N ASP A 265 8.55 -5.27 -3.83
CA ASP A 265 7.96 -6.54 -4.30
C ASP A 265 8.92 -7.30 -5.23
N ARG A 266 8.84 -8.63 -5.23
CA ARG A 266 9.74 -9.50 -5.99
C ARG A 266 8.97 -10.44 -6.90
N LEU A 267 9.55 -10.71 -8.05
CA LEU A 267 9.01 -11.60 -9.07
C LEU A 267 10.08 -12.60 -9.49
N SER A 268 9.67 -13.86 -9.65
CA SER A 268 10.40 -14.87 -10.40
C SER A 268 9.51 -15.39 -11.53
N ILE A 269 10.11 -15.80 -12.65
CA ILE A 269 9.41 -16.38 -13.78
C ILE A 269 9.93 -17.80 -13.98
N VAL A 270 9.02 -18.75 -14.12
CA VAL A 270 9.33 -20.15 -14.43
C VAL A 270 8.55 -20.52 -15.67
N THR A 271 9.24 -20.87 -16.75
CA THR A 271 8.62 -21.39 -17.96
C THR A 271 8.55 -22.90 -17.91
N PHE A 272 7.46 -23.49 -18.39
CA PHE A 272 7.36 -24.93 -18.59
C PHE A 272 6.77 -25.22 -19.98
N GLY A 273 7.19 -26.31 -20.58
CA GLY A 273 6.73 -26.77 -21.88
C GLY A 273 7.04 -28.26 -22.05
N ARG A 274 6.61 -28.85 -23.17
CA ARG A 274 6.81 -30.29 -23.43
C ARG A 274 8.29 -30.69 -23.50
N LEU A 275 9.17 -29.77 -23.89
CA LEU A 275 10.62 -29.94 -23.90
C LEU A 275 11.25 -28.91 -22.97
N PRO A 276 12.25 -29.29 -22.13
CA PRO A 276 12.97 -28.34 -21.31
C PRO A 276 13.77 -27.40 -22.21
N THR A 277 13.40 -26.12 -22.23
CA THR A 277 14.23 -25.06 -22.80
C THR A 277 15.21 -24.58 -21.74
N VAL A 278 16.48 -24.94 -21.90
CA VAL A 278 17.63 -24.40 -21.15
C VAL A 278 17.99 -23.01 -21.64
#